data_AF-A0A2V8NRU9-F1
#
_entry.id   AF-A0A2V8NRU9-F1
#
_cell.length_a   1.000
_cell.length_b   1.000
_cell.length_c   1.000
_cell.angle_alpha   90.00
_cell.angle_beta   90.00
_cell.angle_gamma   90.00
#
_symmetry.space_group_name_H-M   'P 1'
#
loop_
_entity.id
_entity.type
_entity.pdbx_description
1 polymer ?
#
loop_
_entity_poly.entity_id
_entity_poly.type
_entity_poly.pdbx_seq_one_letter_code
_entity_poly.pdbx_strand_id
1 'polypeptide(L)'
;MADTSTSPWPEDFFDFAFVLAIDERLEQLKNMVEDEDWTYQHTTNEHPYPILFNYVRYTYRRVAEENKIALSEDGQFSCFNTGLVTPNQEPLYASFDTNRREGVQPCFF
;
A
#
# COMPACT_ATOMS: atom_id res chain seq x y z
N MET A 1 -24.57 6.73 -20.05
CA MET A 1 -24.56 6.05 -18.74
C MET A 1 -23.11 5.69 -18.50
N ALA A 2 -22.45 6.37 -17.56
CA ALA A 2 -21.05 6.13 -17.27
C ALA A 2 -20.94 4.77 -16.57
N ASP A 3 -20.17 3.87 -17.17
CA ASP A 3 -19.82 2.58 -16.59
C ASP A 3 -19.16 2.84 -15.23
N THR A 4 -19.87 2.53 -14.15
CA THR A 4 -19.28 2.57 -12.81
C THR A 4 -18.58 1.23 -12.65
N SER A 5 -17.41 1.10 -13.28
CA SER A 5 -16.57 -0.08 -13.11
C SER A 5 -16.20 -0.15 -11.63
N THR A 6 -16.95 -0.96 -10.89
CA THR A 6 -16.64 -1.23 -9.48
C THR A 6 -15.31 -1.97 -9.48
N SER A 7 -14.29 -1.39 -8.84
CA SER A 7 -12.97 -2.02 -8.73
C SER A 7 -13.12 -3.44 -8.15
N PRO A 8 -12.40 -4.45 -8.67
CA PRO A 8 -12.45 -5.79 -8.11
C PRO A 8 -11.70 -5.91 -6.77
N TRP A 9 -11.04 -4.83 -6.33
CA TRP A 9 -10.21 -4.79 -5.14
C TRP A 9 -10.95 -4.16 -3.95
N PRO A 10 -10.62 -4.53 -2.70
CA PRO A 10 -11.15 -3.86 -1.52
C PRO A 10 -10.90 -2.35 -1.54
N GLU A 11 -11.81 -1.54 -1.00
CA GLU A 11 -11.66 -0.08 -0.97
C GLU A 11 -10.52 0.35 -0.01
N ASP A 12 -10.37 -0.36 1.11
CA ASP A 12 -9.34 -0.08 2.10
C ASP A 12 -8.10 -0.96 1.93
N PHE A 13 -6.93 -0.37 2.19
CA PHE A 13 -5.65 -1.08 2.12
C PHE A 13 -5.56 -2.25 3.12
N PHE A 14 -6.11 -2.11 4.32
CA PHE A 14 -6.04 -3.15 5.35
C PHE A 14 -7.09 -4.25 5.18
N ASP A 15 -8.09 -4.02 4.32
CA ASP A 15 -8.98 -5.07 3.83
C ASP A 15 -8.35 -5.85 2.66
N PHE A 16 -7.45 -5.21 1.91
CA PHE A 16 -6.68 -5.82 0.83
C PHE A 16 -5.49 -6.64 1.31
N ALA A 17 -4.66 -6.06 2.18
CA ALA A 17 -3.43 -6.67 2.63
C ALA A 17 -3.39 -6.80 4.15
N PHE A 18 -3.12 -8.01 4.63
CA PHE A 18 -2.66 -8.21 5.99
C PHE A 18 -1.18 -7.81 6.08
N VAL A 19 -0.89 -6.73 6.80
CA VAL A 19 0.48 -6.24 7.01
C VAL A 19 0.92 -6.56 8.42
N LEU A 20 1.86 -7.49 8.56
CA LEU A 20 2.40 -7.83 9.87
C LEU A 20 3.38 -6.74 10.33
N ALA A 21 3.28 -6.33 11.60
CA ALA A 21 4.16 -5.32 12.22
C ALA A 21 4.22 -4.02 11.40
N ILE A 22 3.06 -3.40 11.15
CA ILE A 22 2.91 -2.22 10.30
C ILE A 22 3.89 -1.09 10.68
N ASP A 23 4.11 -0.84 11.97
CA ASP A 23 5.03 0.21 12.44
C ASP A 23 6.48 -0.03 11.98
N GLU A 24 6.95 -1.27 12.03
CA GLU A 24 8.28 -1.65 11.55
C GLU A 24 8.36 -1.55 10.02
N ARG A 25 7.28 -1.90 9.31
CA ARG A 25 7.21 -1.76 7.84
C ARG A 25 7.23 -0.30 7.41
N LEU A 26 6.57 0.58 8.15
CA LEU A 26 6.62 2.02 7.90
C LEU A 26 8.02 2.58 8.14
N GLU A 27 8.71 2.14 9.20
CA GLU A 27 10.10 2.54 9.44
C GLU A 27 11.04 2.08 8.32
N GLN A 28 10.90 0.84 7.87
CA GLN A 28 11.66 0.33 6.72
C GLN A 28 11.40 1.17 5.46
N LEU A 29 10.14 1.44 5.14
CA LEU A 29 9.78 2.26 3.99
C LEU A 29 10.33 3.69 4.12
N LYS A 30 10.21 4.32 5.29
CA LYS A 30 10.75 5.66 5.59
C LYS A 30 12.26 5.73 5.30
N ASN A 31 12.99 4.65 5.56
CA ASN A 31 14.43 4.60 5.33
C ASN A 31 14.83 4.31 3.87
N MET A 32 13.89 3.88 3.03
CA MET A 32 14.12 3.62 1.60
C MET A 32 13.77 4.82 0.71
N VAL A 33 12.77 5.60 1.12
CA VAL A 33 12.25 6.75 0.37
C VAL A 33 13.12 7.99 0.53
N GLU A 34 12.89 9.01 -0.30
CA GLU A 34 13.45 10.34 -0.09
C GLU A 34 13.13 10.89 1.31
N ASP A 35 14.08 11.66 1.86
CA ASP A 35 13.93 12.21 3.20
C ASP A 35 12.87 13.32 3.20
N GLU A 36 11.76 13.03 3.87
CA GLU A 36 10.63 13.93 4.06
C GLU A 36 10.18 13.92 5.53
N ASP A 37 9.47 14.96 5.97
CA ASP A 37 8.83 14.99 7.28
C ASP A 37 7.53 14.19 7.24
N TRP A 38 7.59 12.94 7.70
CA TRP A 38 6.46 12.02 7.75
C TRP A 38 5.60 12.15 9.02
N THR A 39 5.85 13.16 9.86
CA THR A 39 5.22 13.30 11.17
C THR A 39 4.34 14.55 11.32
N TYR A 40 3.37 14.50 12.23
CA TYR A 40 2.65 15.70 12.67
C TYR A 40 3.30 16.23 13.95
N GLN A 41 3.58 17.53 14.00
CA GLN A 41 4.33 18.13 15.11
C GLN A 41 3.53 18.28 16.42
N HIS A 42 2.18 18.27 16.36
CA HIS A 42 1.33 18.64 17.50
C HIS A 42 0.18 17.66 17.80
N THR A 43 0.30 16.40 17.36
CA THR A 43 -0.78 15.41 17.51
C THR A 43 -0.22 14.10 18.05
N THR A 44 -0.91 13.49 19.02
CA THR A 44 -0.68 12.09 19.40
C THR A 44 -1.23 11.18 18.32
N ASN A 45 -0.40 10.31 17.75
CA ASN A 45 -0.79 9.41 16.67
C ASN A 45 -0.67 7.96 17.12
N GLU A 46 -1.52 7.09 16.55
CA GLU A 46 -1.54 5.65 16.83
C GLU A 46 -0.33 4.93 16.23
N HIS A 47 0.12 5.37 15.05
CA HIS A 47 1.26 4.80 14.32
C HIS A 47 2.40 5.82 14.21
N PRO A 48 3.68 5.37 14.14
CA PRO A 48 4.77 6.21 13.71
C PRO A 48 4.56 6.63 12.25
N TYR A 49 5.11 7.79 11.87
CA TYR A 49 5.02 8.30 10.49
C TYR A 49 3.58 8.36 9.93
N PRO A 50 2.63 9.00 10.63
CA PRO A 50 1.20 8.98 10.28
C PRO A 50 0.91 9.54 8.87
N ILE A 51 1.76 10.43 8.36
CA ILE A 51 1.64 10.94 6.99
C ILE A 51 1.97 9.83 5.99
N LEU A 52 3.05 9.07 6.22
CA LEU A 52 3.46 7.95 5.37
C LEU A 52 2.43 6.81 5.40
N PHE A 53 1.90 6.50 6.60
CA PHE A 53 0.82 5.53 6.76
C PHE A 53 -0.41 5.88 5.91
N ASN A 54 -0.88 7.12 6.01
CA ASN A 54 -2.01 7.58 5.22
C ASN A 54 -1.69 7.64 3.73
N TYR A 55 -0.48 8.06 3.36
CA TYR A 55 -0.01 8.08 1.98
C TYR A 55 -0.15 6.69 1.34
N VAL A 56 0.40 5.65 1.97
CA VAL A 56 0.32 4.26 1.44
C VAL A 56 -1.13 3.81 1.29
N ARG A 57 -1.97 4.05 2.31
CA ARG A 57 -3.40 3.68 2.30
C ARG A 57 -4.17 4.36 1.16
N TYR A 58 -3.96 5.67 0.95
CA TYR A 58 -4.66 6.41 -0.10
C TYR A 58 -4.09 6.16 -1.49
N THR A 59 -2.78 5.93 -1.62
CA THR A 59 -2.17 5.49 -2.87
C THR A 59 -2.77 4.16 -3.30
N TYR A 60 -2.84 3.17 -2.40
CA TYR A 60 -3.52 1.90 -2.68
C TYR A 60 -4.93 2.11 -3.22
N ARG A 61 -5.75 2.92 -2.52
CA ARG A 61 -7.13 3.20 -2.92
C ARG A 61 -7.20 3.73 -4.35
N ARG A 62 -6.34 4.68 -4.72
CA ARG A 62 -6.29 5.24 -6.08
C ARG A 62 -5.89 4.20 -7.12
N VAL A 63 -4.85 3.42 -6.87
CA VAL A 63 -4.43 2.40 -7.84
C VAL A 63 -5.47 1.27 -7.98
N ALA A 64 -6.20 0.95 -6.90
CA ALA A 64 -7.33 0.02 -6.94
C ALA A 64 -8.49 0.58 -7.78
N GLU A 65 -8.91 1.82 -7.54
CA GLU A 65 -9.95 2.53 -8.32
C GLU A 65 -9.61 2.59 -9.81
N GLU A 66 -8.32 2.78 -10.14
CA GLU A 66 -7.83 2.90 -11.51
C GLU A 66 -7.43 1.56 -12.16
N ASN A 67 -7.66 0.42 -11.48
CA ASN A 67 -7.27 -0.93 -11.93
C ASN A 67 -5.77 -1.06 -12.29
N LYS A 68 -4.90 -0.47 -11.47
CA LYS A 68 -3.44 -0.43 -11.64
C LYS A 68 -2.67 -1.41 -10.74
N ILE A 69 -3.38 -2.35 -10.11
CA ILE A 69 -2.77 -3.47 -9.40
C ILE A 69 -2.48 -4.57 -10.42
N ALA A 70 -1.22 -4.97 -10.55
CA ALA A 70 -0.79 -6.07 -11.39
C ALA A 70 -0.83 -7.39 -10.61
N LEU A 71 -1.12 -8.48 -11.32
CA LEU A 71 -1.06 -9.85 -10.81
C LEU A 71 0.04 -10.62 -11.57
N SER A 72 0.76 -11.50 -10.88
CA SER A 72 1.66 -12.45 -11.54
C SER A 72 0.88 -13.43 -12.42
N GLU A 73 1.54 -14.04 -13.41
CA GLU A 73 0.90 -14.99 -14.33
C GLU A 73 0.26 -16.19 -13.60
N ASP A 74 0.85 -16.60 -12.48
CA ASP A 74 0.36 -17.69 -11.63
C ASP A 74 -0.58 -17.21 -10.50
N GLY A 75 -0.88 -15.90 -10.44
CA GLY A 75 -1.76 -15.29 -9.44
C GLY A 75 -1.23 -15.31 -8.01
N GLN A 76 0.03 -15.69 -7.79
CA GLN A 76 0.63 -15.79 -6.45
C GLN A 76 1.07 -14.45 -5.89
N PHE A 77 1.31 -13.46 -6.75
CA PHE A 77 1.76 -12.14 -6.33
C PHE A 77 0.86 -11.06 -6.90
N SER A 78 0.70 -9.99 -6.13
CA SER A 78 0.19 -8.72 -6.62
C SER A 78 1.20 -7.62 -6.41
N CYS A 79 1.21 -6.59 -7.25
CA CYS A 79 2.04 -5.41 -7.05
C CYS A 79 1.43 -4.14 -7.60
N PHE A 80 1.87 -3.00 -7.06
CA PHE A 80 1.54 -1.68 -7.59
C PHE A 80 2.68 -0.69 -7.37
N ASN A 81 2.72 0.36 -8.19
CA ASN A 81 3.65 1.47 -8.02
C ASN A 81 3.19 2.35 -6.85
N THR A 82 4.06 2.58 -5.86
CA THR A 82 3.71 3.36 -4.67
C THR A 82 3.67 4.87 -4.91
N GLY A 83 4.20 5.36 -6.03
CA GLY A 83 4.41 6.78 -6.28
C GLY A 83 5.57 7.39 -5.48
N LEU A 84 6.20 6.62 -4.59
CA LEU A 84 7.39 7.00 -3.84
C LEU A 84 8.64 6.63 -4.64
N VAL A 85 9.72 7.38 -4.39
CA VAL A 85 11.02 7.16 -5.01
C VAL A 85 12.12 7.11 -3.95
N THR A 86 13.24 6.47 -4.28
CA THR A 86 14.47 6.51 -3.49
C THR A 86 15.16 7.88 -3.63
N PRO A 87 16.17 8.21 -2.80
CA PRO A 87 17.02 9.41 -2.99
C PRO A 87 17.68 9.54 -4.37
N ASN A 88 17.81 8.43 -5.11
CA ASN A 88 18.33 8.43 -6.47
C ASN A 88 17.23 8.50 -7.54
N GLN A 89 16.00 8.84 -7.16
CA GLN A 89 14.83 8.94 -8.04
C GLN A 89 14.42 7.60 -8.69
N GLU A 90 14.70 6.48 -8.02
CA GLU A 90 14.25 5.16 -8.48
C GLU A 90 12.85 4.85 -7.90
N PRO A 91 11.87 4.44 -8.73
CA PRO A 91 10.52 4.17 -8.26
C PRO A 91 10.44 2.95 -7.35
N LEU A 92 9.67 3.06 -6.27
CA LEU A 92 9.39 1.96 -5.36
C LEU A 92 8.03 1.33 -5.65
N TYR A 93 8.03 0.00 -5.70
CA TYR A 93 6.83 -0.82 -5.92
C TYR A 93 6.54 -1.63 -4.65
N ALA A 94 5.26 -1.73 -4.29
CA ALA A 94 4.81 -2.62 -3.24
C ALA A 94 4.40 -3.95 -3.87
N SER A 95 4.85 -5.06 -3.29
CA SER A 95 4.55 -6.43 -3.75
C SER A 95 4.01 -7.25 -2.59
N PHE A 96 2.98 -8.05 -2.84
CA PHE A 96 2.29 -8.83 -1.83
C PHE A 96 2.09 -10.27 -2.31
N ASP A 97 2.11 -11.21 -1.38
CA ASP A 97 1.71 -12.58 -1.64
C ASP A 97 0.18 -12.71 -1.58
N THR A 98 -0.41 -13.42 -2.53
CA THR A 98 -1.85 -13.72 -2.53
C THR A 98 -2.15 -14.76 -1.45
N ASN A 99 -3.14 -14.48 -0.61
CA ASN A 99 -3.64 -15.40 0.38
C ASN A 99 -4.55 -16.45 -0.26
N ARG A 100 -4.29 -17.73 0.01
CA ARG A 100 -5.11 -18.85 -0.50
C ARG A 100 -6.20 -19.30 0.47
N ARG A 101 -6.31 -18.64 1.62
CA ARG A 101 -7.34 -18.93 2.63
C ARG A 101 -8.56 -18.06 2.36
N GLU A 102 -9.75 -18.66 2.45
CA GLU A 102 -11.01 -17.93 2.37
C GLU A 102 -11.32 -17.23 3.70
N GLY A 103 -12.01 -16.08 3.64
CA GLY A 103 -12.46 -15.34 4.83
C GLY A 103 -11.39 -14.48 5.51
N VAL A 104 -10.24 -14.26 4.86
CA VAL A 104 -9.15 -13.37 5.29
C VAL A 104 -8.81 -12.38 4.18
N GLN A 105 -7.93 -11.43 4.45
CA GLN A 105 -7.44 -10.47 3.46
C GLN A 105 -6.91 -11.18 2.20
N PRO A 106 -7.22 -10.68 0.98
CA PRO A 106 -6.75 -11.25 -0.28
C PRO A 106 -5.22 -11.37 -0.40
N CYS A 107 -4.48 -10.47 0.24
CA CYS A 107 -3.02 -10.41 0.17
C CYS A 107 -2.38 -10.35 1.57
N PHE A 108 -1.08 -10.67 1.67
CA PHE A 108 -0.28 -10.48 2.88
C PHE A 108 1.14 -9.95 2.57
N PHE A 109 1.73 -9.27 3.55
CA PHE A 109 3.05 -8.63 3.51
C PHE A 109 3.84 -8.82 4.82
#